data_AF-A0A7C0UC29-F1
#
_entry.id   AF-A0A7C0UC29-F1
#
_cell.length_a   1.000
_cell.length_b   1.000
_cell.length_c   1.000
_cell.angle_alpha   90.00
_cell.angle_beta   90.00
_cell.angle_gamma   90.00
#
_symmetry.space_group_name_H-M   'P 1'
#
loop_
_entity.id
_entity.type
_entity.pdbx_description
1 polymer ?
#
loop_
_entity_poly.entity_id
_entity_poly.type
_entity_poly.pdbx_seq_one_letter_code
_entity_poly.pdbx_strand_id
1 'polypeptide(L)'
;MAVKASSYPDLPEYKEMEREQGYMVKFAHEVKAAVPGTPVIAAGRIQSPEFASNIIEKGEADLIGLATELFADPLWPKKARGEIKEPIVACEPTCSLCMSILALLMREEKGVIPFLSI
;
A
#
# COMPACT_ATOMS: atom_id res chain seq x y z
N MET A 1 -24.00 10.61 -5.31
CA MET A 1 -23.06 9.97 -6.26
C MET A 1 -21.87 9.46 -5.46
N ALA A 2 -21.81 8.15 -5.17
CA ALA A 2 -20.75 7.58 -4.36
C ALA A 2 -19.47 7.51 -5.21
N VAL A 3 -18.46 8.31 -4.85
CA VAL A 3 -17.11 8.14 -5.39
C VAL A 3 -16.55 6.90 -4.71
N LYS A 4 -16.47 5.78 -5.45
CA LYS A 4 -15.78 4.57 -4.99
C LYS A 4 -14.33 4.94 -4.66
N ALA A 5 -13.86 4.50 -3.49
CA ALA A 5 -12.53 4.81 -3.00
C ALA A 5 -11.40 4.12 -3.79
N SER A 6 -11.72 3.21 -4.72
CA SER A 6 -10.76 2.72 -5.72
C SER A 6 -10.96 3.44 -7.06
N SER A 7 -9.87 3.99 -7.59
CA SER A 7 -9.79 4.50 -8.96
C SER A 7 -9.96 3.41 -10.04
N TYR A 8 -10.11 2.14 -9.62
CA TYR A 8 -10.23 0.99 -10.50
C TYR A 8 -11.67 0.42 -10.47
N PRO A 9 -12.26 0.08 -11.65
CA PRO A 9 -13.52 -0.64 -11.72
C PRO A 9 -13.44 -1.97 -10.96
N ASP A 10 -14.58 -2.51 -10.50
CA ASP A 10 -14.67 -3.82 -9.83
C ASP A 10 -14.29 -4.95 -10.82
N LEU A 11 -12.99 -5.11 -11.06
CA LEU A 11 -12.41 -6.14 -11.91
C LEU A 11 -11.94 -7.29 -11.00
N PRO A 12 -12.58 -8.47 -11.08
CA PRO A 12 -12.23 -9.61 -10.21
C PRO A 12 -10.76 -10.03 -10.33
N GLU A 13 -10.19 -9.93 -11.53
CA GLU A 13 -8.78 -10.25 -11.80
C GLU A 13 -7.81 -9.30 -11.06
N TYR A 14 -8.11 -8.00 -11.05
CA TYR A 14 -7.31 -7.02 -10.32
C TYR A 14 -7.34 -7.27 -8.80
N LYS A 15 -8.48 -7.72 -8.27
CA LYS A 15 -8.61 -8.08 -6.84
C LYS A 15 -7.83 -9.33 -6.44
N GLU A 16 -7.51 -10.19 -7.40
CA GLU A 16 -6.62 -11.31 -7.11
C GLU A 16 -5.16 -10.85 -7.20
N MET A 17 -4.81 -10.08 -8.24
CA MET A 17 -3.48 -9.49 -8.39
C MET A 17 -3.08 -8.62 -7.19
N GLU A 18 -4.00 -7.83 -6.64
CA GLU A 18 -3.71 -6.93 -5.52
C GLU A 18 -3.27 -7.67 -4.25
N ARG A 19 -3.52 -8.99 -4.16
CA ARG A 19 -3.08 -9.84 -3.04
C ARG A 19 -1.66 -10.34 -3.19
N GLU A 20 -1.05 -10.15 -4.34
CA GLU A 20 0.33 -10.54 -4.60
C GLU A 20 1.29 -9.44 -4.13
N GLN A 21 2.48 -9.85 -3.69
CA GLN A 21 3.54 -8.91 -3.32
C GLN A 21 4.16 -8.34 -4.60
N GLY A 22 4.23 -7.02 -4.70
CA GLY A 22 4.85 -6.31 -5.82
C GLY A 22 3.97 -6.18 -7.08
N TYR A 23 2.66 -6.37 -6.97
CA TYR A 23 1.76 -6.38 -8.15
C TYR A 23 1.79 -5.09 -9.00
N MET A 24 2.20 -3.96 -8.40
CA MET A 24 2.35 -2.67 -9.09
C MET A 24 3.77 -2.35 -9.56
N VAL A 25 4.78 -3.17 -9.23
CA VAL A 25 6.20 -2.86 -9.50
C VAL A 25 6.46 -2.69 -10.99
N LYS A 26 5.83 -3.52 -11.84
CA LYS A 26 5.96 -3.40 -13.30
C LYS A 26 5.52 -2.02 -13.82
N PHE A 27 4.45 -1.46 -13.25
CA PHE A 27 3.95 -0.15 -13.66
C PHE A 27 4.86 0.97 -13.14
N ALA A 28 5.40 0.83 -11.93
CA ALA A 28 6.38 1.78 -11.40
C ALA A 28 7.64 1.82 -12.28
N HIS A 29 8.12 0.67 -12.74
CA HIS A 29 9.27 0.58 -13.67
C HIS A 29 8.98 1.26 -15.01
N GLU A 30 7.80 1.02 -15.60
CA GLU A 30 7.38 1.70 -16.84
C GLU A 30 7.32 3.23 -16.68
N VAL A 31 6.77 3.71 -15.55
CA VAL A 31 6.75 5.14 -15.23
C VAL A 31 8.17 5.69 -15.09
N LYS A 32 9.05 5.02 -14.35
CA LYS A 32 10.44 5.45 -14.17
C LYS A 32 11.19 5.55 -15.49
N ALA A 33 10.98 4.61 -16.41
CA ALA A 33 11.54 4.67 -17.75
C ALA A 33 11.03 5.88 -18.56
N ALA A 34 9.76 6.26 -18.36
CA ALA A 34 9.12 7.37 -19.06
C ALA A 34 9.48 8.76 -18.49
N VAL A 35 9.87 8.87 -17.21
CA VAL A 35 10.17 10.15 -16.53
C VAL A 35 11.61 10.25 -16.02
N PRO A 36 12.62 10.30 -16.92
CA PRO A 36 14.02 10.38 -16.51
C PRO A 36 14.28 11.62 -15.64
N GLY A 37 15.00 11.41 -14.53
CA GLY A 37 15.35 12.47 -13.59
C GLY A 37 14.31 12.77 -12.51
N THR A 38 13.12 12.15 -12.56
CA THR A 38 12.13 12.25 -11.48
C THR A 38 12.14 10.96 -10.65
N PRO A 39 12.37 11.01 -9.32
CA PRO A 39 12.32 9.81 -8.48
C PRO A 39 10.94 9.15 -8.49
N VAL A 40 10.90 7.83 -8.63
CA VAL A 40 9.67 7.03 -8.62
C VAL A 40 9.61 6.12 -7.39
N ILE A 41 8.44 6.10 -6.74
CA ILE A 41 8.15 5.26 -5.58
C ILE A 41 7.31 4.06 -6.04
N ALA A 42 7.78 2.84 -5.79
CA ALA A 42 6.97 1.63 -5.98
C ALA A 42 6.19 1.30 -4.69
N ALA A 43 4.89 1.07 -4.83
CA ALA A 43 4.04 0.48 -3.81
C ALA A 43 3.48 -0.86 -4.32
N GLY A 44 2.66 -1.55 -3.53
CA GLY A 44 1.98 -2.78 -3.96
C GLY A 44 2.26 -3.97 -3.05
N ARG A 45 1.96 -3.81 -1.75
CA ARG A 45 2.15 -4.82 -0.72
C ARG A 45 3.57 -5.39 -0.64
N ILE A 46 4.55 -4.52 -0.45
CA ILE A 46 5.96 -4.89 -0.34
C ILE A 46 6.23 -5.28 1.11
N GLN A 47 6.20 -6.58 1.41
CA GLN A 47 6.17 -7.10 2.78
C GLN A 47 7.57 -7.41 3.32
N SER A 48 8.49 -7.90 2.49
CA SER A 48 9.84 -8.26 2.94
C SER A 48 10.89 -7.20 2.58
N PRO A 49 11.86 -6.93 3.47
CA PRO A 49 12.99 -6.06 3.17
C PRO A 49 13.82 -6.55 1.98
N GLU A 50 13.94 -7.87 1.82
CA GLU A 50 14.67 -8.48 0.71
C GLU A 50 14.01 -8.19 -0.64
N PHE A 51 12.67 -8.30 -0.71
CA PHE A 51 11.93 -7.95 -1.92
C PHE A 51 12.02 -6.45 -2.22
N ALA A 52 11.93 -5.61 -1.19
CA ALA A 52 12.16 -4.17 -1.30
C ALA A 52 13.55 -3.85 -1.86
N SER A 53 14.61 -4.49 -1.35
CA SER A 53 15.99 -4.31 -1.83
C SER A 53 16.13 -4.70 -3.30
N ASN A 54 15.56 -5.84 -3.68
CA ASN A 54 15.61 -6.35 -5.05
C ASN A 54 15.01 -5.37 -6.08
N ILE A 55 13.88 -4.72 -5.75
CA ILE A 55 13.26 -3.68 -6.61
C ILE A 55 14.23 -2.52 -6.85
N ILE A 56 14.88 -2.04 -5.79
CA ILE A 56 15.82 -0.91 -5.88
C ILE A 56 17.09 -1.32 -6.64
N GLU A 57 17.65 -2.49 -6.34
CA GLU A 57 18.84 -3.04 -7.00
C GLU A 57 18.64 -3.25 -8.50
N LYS A 58 17.44 -3.68 -8.91
CA LYS A 58 17.06 -3.81 -10.33
C LYS A 58 16.78 -2.47 -11.01
N GLY A 59 16.72 -1.36 -10.26
CA GLY A 59 16.37 -0.05 -10.78
C GLY A 59 14.89 0.10 -11.15
N GLU A 60 14.02 -0.81 -10.71
CA GLU A 60 12.58 -0.79 -11.00
C GLU A 60 11.87 0.40 -10.31
N ALA A 61 12.44 0.89 -9.21
CA ALA A 61 12.02 2.10 -8.52
C ALA A 61 13.21 2.79 -7.83
N ASP A 62 13.02 4.01 -7.31
CA ASP A 62 14.01 4.72 -6.48
C ASP A 62 13.73 4.58 -4.98
N LEU A 63 12.46 4.36 -4.64
CA LEU A 63 11.96 4.32 -3.27
C LEU A 63 10.83 3.29 -3.14
N ILE A 64 10.59 2.86 -1.91
CA ILE A 64 9.54 1.91 -1.56
C ILE A 64 8.47 2.61 -0.72
N GLY A 65 7.23 2.56 -1.20
CA GLY A 65 6.05 3.08 -0.52
C GLY A 65 5.40 1.99 0.31
N LEU A 66 5.33 2.21 1.63
CA LEU A 66 4.69 1.31 2.58
C LEU A 66 3.46 2.00 3.16
N ALA A 67 2.31 1.33 3.16
CA ALA A 67 1.08 1.85 3.73
C ALA A 67 0.47 0.83 4.69
N THR A 68 -0.16 -0.21 4.14
CA THR A 68 -0.78 -1.29 4.93
C THR A 68 0.24 -2.04 5.77
N GLU A 69 1.49 -2.12 5.32
CA GLU A 69 2.59 -2.74 6.03
C GLU A 69 2.96 -1.96 7.29
N LEU A 70 2.85 -0.64 7.28
CA LEU A 70 3.09 0.20 8.47
C LEU A 70 1.92 0.15 9.46
N PHE A 71 0.70 -0.14 8.99
CA PHE A 71 -0.42 -0.41 9.89
C PHE A 71 -0.28 -1.78 10.57
N ALA A 72 0.21 -2.79 9.85
CA ALA A 72 0.49 -4.11 10.42
C ALA A 72 1.70 -4.10 11.36
N ASP A 73 2.76 -3.37 11.00
CA ASP A 73 4.00 -3.29 11.77
C ASP A 73 4.61 -1.87 11.71
N PRO A 74 4.30 -1.00 12.69
CA PRO A 74 4.87 0.36 12.74
C PRO A 74 6.40 0.38 12.86
N LEU A 75 7.01 -0.71 13.33
CA LEU A 75 8.46 -0.84 13.49
C LEU A 75 9.13 -1.50 12.28
N TRP A 76 8.38 -1.77 11.22
CA TRP A 76 8.88 -2.37 9.98
C TRP A 76 10.21 -1.73 9.51
N PRO A 77 10.37 -0.40 9.44
CA PRO A 77 11.62 0.19 8.95
C PRO A 77 12.83 -0.09 9.84
N LYS A 78 12.63 -0.17 11.17
CA LYS A 78 13.70 -0.49 12.11
C LYS A 78 14.08 -1.96 12.05
N LYS A 79 13.08 -2.84 11.96
CA LYS A 79 13.28 -4.29 11.77
C LYS A 79 13.98 -4.59 10.43
N ALA A 80 13.57 -3.91 9.36
CA ALA A 80 14.20 -4.02 8.04
C ALA A 80 15.68 -3.60 8.04
N ARG A 81 16.06 -2.62 8.87
CA ARG A 81 17.45 -2.20 9.07
C ARG A 81 18.23 -3.07 10.06
N GLY A 82 17.59 -4.09 10.65
CA GLY A 82 18.21 -4.96 11.65
C GLY A 82 18.44 -4.31 13.01
N GLU A 83 17.85 -3.14 13.28
CA GLU A 83 17.92 -2.48 14.59
C GLU A 83 17.09 -3.23 15.66
N ILE A 84 16.07 -3.97 15.21
CA ILE A 84 15.11 -4.74 16.01
C ILE A 84 15.10 -6.17 15.46
N LYS A 85 15.27 -7.17 16.33
CA LYS A 85 15.48 -8.57 15.92
C LYS A 85 14.17 -9.37 15.82
N GLU A 86 13.07 -8.80 16.28
CA GLU A 86 11.74 -9.35 16.19
C GLU A 86 11.30 -9.47 14.72
N PRO A 87 10.58 -10.54 14.36
CA PRO A 87 10.10 -10.71 12.99
C PRO A 87 9.17 -9.58 12.58
N ILE A 88 9.18 -9.29 11.28
CA ILE A 88 8.25 -8.36 10.65
C ILE A 88 6.86 -9.00 10.62
N VAL A 89 5.85 -8.25 11.05
CA VAL A 89 4.45 -8.67 10.97
C VAL A 89 3.90 -8.28 9.59
N ALA A 90 3.64 -9.27 8.74
CA ALA A 90 3.10 -9.04 7.41
C ALA A 90 1.60 -8.68 7.46
N CYS A 91 1.16 -7.76 6.59
CA CYS A 91 -0.26 -7.45 6.42
C CYS A 91 -1.02 -8.62 5.79
N GLU A 92 -2.17 -8.99 6.36
CA GLU A 92 -3.06 -10.02 5.81
C GLU A 92 -3.75 -9.53 4.52
N PRO A 93 -3.49 -10.13 3.35
CA PRO A 93 -4.04 -9.67 2.06
C PRO A 93 -5.57 -9.67 1.98
N THR A 94 -6.26 -10.52 2.74
CA THR A 94 -7.73 -10.64 2.65
C THR A 94 -8.50 -9.80 3.68
N CYS A 95 -7.82 -9.22 4.67
CA CYS A 95 -8.46 -8.55 5.81
C CYS A 95 -9.19 -7.25 5.40
N SER A 96 -8.56 -6.38 4.61
CA SER A 96 -9.11 -5.09 4.12
C SER A 96 -9.72 -4.15 5.19
N LEU A 97 -9.52 -4.42 6.48
CA LEU A 97 -10.10 -3.65 7.59
C LEU A 97 -9.68 -2.18 7.57
N CYS A 98 -8.40 -1.91 7.26
CA CYS A 98 -7.88 -0.55 7.12
C CYS A 98 -8.66 0.28 6.08
N MET A 99 -9.00 -0.33 4.94
CA MET A 99 -9.80 0.31 3.88
C MET A 99 -11.24 0.52 4.33
N SER A 100 -11.81 -0.43 5.07
CA SER A 100 -13.17 -0.31 5.63
C SER A 100 -13.26 0.83 6.64
N ILE A 101 -12.31 0.93 7.57
CA ILE A 101 -12.23 2.02 8.55
C ILE A 101 -12.07 3.36 7.84
N LEU A 102 -11.14 3.46 6.88
CA LEU A 102 -10.95 4.68 6.12
C LEU A 102 -12.23 5.08 5.38
N ALA A 103 -12.93 4.13 4.75
CA ALA A 103 -14.19 4.41 4.06
C ALA A 103 -15.30 4.89 5.01
N LEU A 104 -15.31 4.46 6.28
CA LEU A 104 -16.24 4.95 7.29
C LEU A 104 -15.91 6.38 7.73
N LEU A 105 -14.63 6.64 8.06
CA LEU A 105 -14.18 7.99 8.46
C LEU A 105 -14.40 9.02 7.34
N MET A 106 -14.12 8.63 6.09
CA MET A 106 -14.33 9.49 4.92
C MET A 106 -15.82 9.73 4.58
N ARG A 107 -16.75 8.94 5.13
CA ARG A 107 -18.20 9.19 5.03
C ARG A 107 -18.67 10.22 6.04
N GLU A 108 -18.06 10.27 7.22
CA GLU A 108 -18.38 11.27 8.24
C GLU A 108 -18.01 12.68 7.79
N GLU A 109 -16.85 12.85 7.13
CA GLU A 109 -16.44 14.16 6.60
C GLU A 109 -17.31 14.68 5.44
N LYS A 110 -18.06 13.80 4.76
CA LYS A 110 -18.99 14.17 3.68
C LYS A 110 -20.43 14.45 4.16
N GLY A 111 -20.65 14.58 5.47
CA GLY A 111 -21.89 15.11 6.02
C GLY A 111 -23.07 14.15 5.99
N VAL A 112 -22.94 12.97 6.61
CA VAL A 112 -24.10 12.21 7.09
C VAL A 112 -23.82 11.66 8.49
N ILE A 113 -23.87 12.54 9.50
CA ILE A 113 -24.19 12.14 10.87
C ILE A 113 -25.25 13.13 11.35
N PRO A 114 -26.48 12.70 11.72
CA PRO A 114 -27.29 13.50 12.62
C PRO A 114 -26.56 13.44 13.96
N PHE A 115 -25.92 14.55 14.30
CA PHE A 115 -25.33 14.76 15.61
C PHE A 115 -26.36 14.42 16.70
N LEU A 116 -25.89 13.79 17.77
CA LEU A 116 -26.67 13.36 18.93
C LEU A 116 -27.78 14.36 19.31
N SER A 117 -29.00 13.86 19.45
CA SER A 117 -30.08 14.47 20.22
C SER A 117 -30.38 13.64 21.46
N ILE A 118 -29.34 13.37 22.28
CA ILE A 118 -29.45 13.07 23.71
C ILE A 118 -28.22 13.66 24.39
#